data_AF-A0A7J3U8L3-F1
#
_entry.id   AF-A0A7J3U8L3-F1
#
_cell.length_a   1.000
_cell.length_b   1.000
_cell.length_c   1.000
_cell.angle_alpha   90.00
_cell.angle_beta   90.00
_cell.angle_gamma   90.00
#
_symmetry.space_group_name_H-M   'P 1'
#
loop_
_entity.id
_entity.type
_entity.pdbx_description
1 polymer ?
#
loop_
_entity_poly.entity_id
_entity_poly.type
_entity_poly.pdbx_seq_one_letter_code
_entity_poly.pdbx_strand_id
1 'polypeptide(L)'
;SLKKTGNIDFLKQKQKEIYGRISSVVKQVDEHLKLLNEAQNIIKWFPEIQDIPTIVIAGYPNVGKSSLLKMLSEAKPKVASYPFTTQTIYVGHMERVLNHVKIRYQLIDTPGLLDRPLSERNKIEKQAIAALTHLADLIVFVLDPTEQCGYSMKEQRNLLKRVKKMFPNVPVIVVENKSDIMRRRSPYLKISCVTGYGIPDLIKRMMEELNQSER
;
A
#
# COMPACT_ATOMS: atom_id res chain seq x y z
N SER A 1 55.62 4.06 -24.72
CA SER A 1 55.56 4.38 -23.29
C SER A 1 55.49 5.90 -23.13
N LEU A 2 54.33 6.44 -22.73
CA LEU A 2 54.05 7.87 -22.54
C LEU A 2 54.94 8.56 -21.48
N LYS A 3 55.82 7.79 -20.80
CA LYS A 3 56.73 8.27 -19.77
C LYS A 3 58.06 8.86 -20.30
N LYS A 4 58.29 8.96 -21.62
CA LYS A 4 59.62 9.34 -22.19
C LYS A 4 59.69 10.64 -23.00
N THR A 5 58.63 11.43 -23.09
CA THR A 5 58.64 12.68 -23.87
C THR A 5 58.44 13.90 -22.97
N GLY A 6 59.50 14.67 -22.74
CA GLY A 6 59.48 15.94 -22.01
C GLY A 6 58.78 17.10 -22.75
N ASN A 7 57.89 16.79 -23.70
CA ASN A 7 57.16 17.79 -24.49
C ASN A 7 55.79 18.02 -23.86
N ILE A 8 55.72 19.07 -23.03
CA ILE A 8 54.53 19.49 -22.27
C ILE A 8 53.36 19.81 -23.20
N ASP A 9 53.63 20.41 -24.36
CA ASP A 9 52.59 20.81 -25.31
C ASP A 9 51.96 19.59 -25.99
N PHE A 10 52.77 18.58 -26.32
CA PHE A 10 52.27 17.30 -26.83
C PHE A 10 51.37 16.59 -25.80
N LEU A 11 51.74 16.60 -24.53
CA LEU A 11 50.92 16.01 -23.45
C LEU A 11 49.60 16.77 -23.25
N LYS A 12 49.61 18.11 -23.29
CA LYS A 12 48.40 18.95 -23.23
C LYS A 12 47.46 18.69 -24.42
N GLN A 13 48.03 18.54 -25.62
CA GLN A 13 47.25 18.25 -26.83
C GLN A 13 46.57 16.87 -26.73
N LYS A 14 47.29 15.84 -26.27
CA LYS A 14 46.72 14.51 -26.04
C LYS A 14 45.66 14.50 -24.93
N GLN A 15 45.85 15.27 -23.86
CA GLN A 15 44.80 15.45 -22.85
C GLN A 15 43.54 16.06 -23.46
N LYS A 16 43.65 17.11 -24.26
CA LYS A 16 42.50 17.77 -24.90
C LYS A 16 41.73 16.81 -25.82
N GLU A 17 42.44 15.98 -26.59
CA GLU A 17 41.85 14.93 -27.42
C GLU A 17 41.08 13.89 -26.58
N ILE A 18 41.65 13.44 -25.46
CA ILE A 18 41.02 12.48 -24.54
C ILE A 18 39.74 13.09 -23.93
N TYR A 19 39.81 14.32 -23.41
CA TYR A 19 38.64 15.01 -22.86
C TYR A 19 37.53 15.21 -23.91
N GLY A 20 37.89 15.51 -25.16
CA GLY A 20 36.93 15.62 -26.26
C GLY A 20 36.21 14.29 -26.55
N ARG A 21 36.95 13.17 -26.57
CA ARG A 21 36.36 11.84 -26.73
C ARG A 21 35.44 11.47 -25.58
N ILE A 22 35.87 11.71 -24.33
CA ILE A 22 35.05 11.46 -23.14
C ILE A 22 33.77 12.30 -23.21
N SER A 23 33.87 13.59 -23.53
CA SER A 23 32.69 14.46 -23.65
C SER A 23 31.73 13.99 -24.74
N SER A 24 32.25 13.52 -25.88
CA SER A 24 31.42 12.95 -26.95
C SER A 24 30.66 11.71 -26.50
N VAL A 25 31.34 10.77 -25.83
CA VAL A 25 30.72 9.56 -25.28
C VAL A 25 29.67 9.90 -24.22
N VAL A 26 29.97 10.83 -23.32
CA VAL A 26 29.02 11.30 -22.30
C VAL A 26 27.79 11.93 -22.95
N LYS A 27 27.97 12.76 -23.99
CA LYS A 27 26.86 13.36 -24.74
C LYS A 27 25.99 12.30 -25.45
N GLN A 28 26.60 11.24 -25.97
CA GLN A 28 25.85 10.15 -26.61
C GLN A 28 24.96 9.38 -25.63
N VAL A 29 25.31 9.35 -24.34
CA VAL A 29 24.51 8.68 -23.30
C VAL A 29 23.71 9.64 -22.43
N ASP A 30 23.76 10.96 -22.69
CA ASP A 30 23.14 11.99 -21.86
C ASP A 30 21.62 11.78 -21.69
N GLU A 31 20.93 11.39 -22.76
CA GLU A 31 19.49 11.07 -22.69
C GLU A 31 19.20 9.85 -21.81
N HIS A 32 20.02 8.80 -21.89
CA HIS A 32 19.89 7.63 -21.02
C HIS A 32 20.18 7.98 -19.56
N LEU A 33 21.16 8.85 -19.30
CA LEU A 33 21.48 9.33 -17.95
C LEU A 33 20.32 10.17 -17.37
N LYS A 34 19.67 11.01 -18.18
CA LYS A 34 18.47 11.75 -17.76
C LYS A 34 17.32 10.81 -17.43
N LEU A 35 17.05 9.81 -18.28
CA LEU A 35 16.01 8.82 -18.04
C LEU A 35 16.29 8.01 -16.76
N LEU A 36 17.54 7.60 -16.52
CA LEU A 36 17.94 6.92 -15.29
C LEU A 36 17.74 7.80 -14.05
N ASN A 37 18.05 9.11 -14.15
CA ASN A 37 17.84 10.05 -13.04
C ASN A 37 16.35 10.27 -12.76
N GLU A 38 15.51 10.37 -13.80
CA GLU A 38 14.05 10.42 -13.66
C GLU A 38 13.50 9.16 -12.99
N ALA A 39 13.93 7.98 -13.45
CA ALA A 39 13.58 6.70 -12.86
C ALA A 39 14.02 6.61 -11.40
N GLN A 40 15.25 7.03 -11.07
CA GLN A 40 15.76 7.05 -9.71
C GLN A 40 14.91 7.95 -8.79
N ASN A 41 14.46 9.11 -9.29
CA ASN A 41 13.62 10.01 -8.52
C ASN A 41 12.21 9.45 -8.28
N ILE A 42 11.66 8.65 -9.21
CA ILE A 42 10.43 7.88 -8.98
C ILE A 42 10.68 6.80 -7.92
N ILE A 43 11.82 6.09 -8.02
CA ILE A 43 12.13 4.96 -7.12
C ILE A 43 12.24 5.38 -5.66
N LYS A 44 12.74 6.59 -5.39
CA LYS A 44 12.82 7.16 -4.02
C LYS A 44 11.47 7.23 -3.29
N TRP A 45 10.35 7.22 -4.02
CA TRP A 45 9.01 7.24 -3.43
C TRP A 45 8.39 5.86 -3.29
N PHE A 46 9.05 4.79 -3.75
CA PHE A 46 8.58 3.45 -3.43
C PHE A 46 8.71 3.22 -1.92
N PRO A 47 7.65 2.73 -1.26
CA PRO A 47 7.75 2.32 0.13
C PRO A 47 8.76 1.18 0.22
N GLU A 48 9.48 1.09 1.34
CA GLU A 48 10.18 -0.14 1.68
C GLU A 48 9.14 -1.25 1.81
N ILE A 49 9.05 -2.11 0.79
CA ILE A 49 8.21 -3.29 0.81
C ILE A 49 8.92 -4.28 1.73
N GLN A 50 8.50 -4.33 2.98
CA GLN A 50 8.85 -5.43 3.87
C GLN A 50 8.05 -6.64 3.39
N ASP A 51 8.72 -7.77 3.18
CA ASP A 51 8.09 -9.04 2.81
C ASP A 51 7.40 -9.64 4.04
N ILE A 52 6.32 -8.99 4.45
CA ILE A 52 5.48 -9.37 5.58
C ILE A 52 4.02 -9.40 5.13
N PRO A 53 3.21 -10.34 5.64
CA PRO A 53 1.81 -10.43 5.26
C PRO A 53 1.08 -9.12 5.50
N THR A 54 0.40 -8.63 4.47
CA THR A 54 -0.20 -7.29 4.44
C THR A 54 -1.71 -7.37 4.34
N ILE A 55 -2.37 -6.78 5.34
CA ILE A 55 -3.82 -6.70 5.45
C ILE A 55 -4.25 -5.29 5.11
N VAL A 56 -5.11 -5.18 4.10
CA VAL A 56 -5.65 -3.90 3.65
C VAL A 56 -7.05 -3.68 4.22
N ILE A 57 -7.27 -2.53 4.85
CA ILE A 57 -8.57 -2.12 5.38
C ILE A 57 -9.24 -1.22 4.34
N ALA A 58 -10.41 -1.65 3.87
CA ALA A 58 -11.19 -0.99 2.81
C ALA A 58 -12.62 -0.66 3.27
N GLY A 59 -13.28 0.26 2.57
CA GLY A 59 -14.64 0.72 2.88
C GLY A 59 -14.78 2.23 2.75
N TYR A 60 -16.02 2.73 2.77
CA TYR A 60 -16.31 4.17 2.61
C TYR A 60 -15.62 5.05 3.67
N PRO A 61 -15.51 6.37 3.45
CA PRO A 61 -15.07 7.29 4.50
C PRO A 61 -15.94 7.15 5.77
N ASN A 62 -15.37 7.42 6.94
CA ASN A 62 -16.10 7.47 8.22
C ASN A 62 -16.79 6.17 8.71
N VAL A 63 -16.62 5.04 8.02
CA VAL A 63 -17.12 3.73 8.50
C VAL A 63 -16.30 3.16 9.68
N GLY A 64 -15.16 3.79 9.99
CA GLY A 64 -14.29 3.41 11.12
C GLY A 64 -13.03 2.62 10.75
N LYS A 65 -12.54 2.73 9.50
CA LYS A 65 -11.30 2.09 9.04
C LYS A 65 -10.09 2.44 9.91
N SER A 66 -9.80 3.73 10.09
CA SER A 66 -8.66 4.18 10.90
C SER A 66 -8.81 3.83 12.38
N SER A 67 -10.04 3.76 12.89
CA SER A 67 -10.31 3.29 14.25
C SER A 67 -10.01 1.79 14.37
N LEU A 68 -10.42 1.00 13.39
CA LEU A 68 -10.09 -0.43 13.33
C LEU A 68 -8.57 -0.64 13.24
N LEU A 69 -7.87 0.13 12.40
CA LEU A 69 -6.41 0.10 12.31
C LEU A 69 -5.75 0.33 13.68
N LYS A 70 -6.19 1.36 14.41
CA LYS A 70 -5.67 1.68 15.76
C LYS A 70 -5.94 0.58 16.78
N MET A 71 -7.09 -0.10 16.68
CA MET A 71 -7.46 -1.20 17.58
C MET A 71 -6.64 -2.47 17.31
N LEU A 72 -6.30 -2.73 16.05
CA LEU A 72 -5.55 -3.91 15.66
C LEU A 72 -4.03 -3.72 15.81
N SER A 73 -3.54 -2.49 15.62
CA SER A 73 -2.12 -2.14 15.68
C SER A 73 -1.62 -2.06 17.13
N GLU A 74 -0.46 -2.66 17.41
CA GLU A 74 0.17 -2.62 18.73
C GLU A 74 0.86 -1.27 18.99
N ALA A 75 1.42 -0.67 17.94
CA ALA A 75 1.99 0.67 17.96
C ALA A 75 1.05 1.69 17.34
N LYS A 76 1.28 2.97 17.61
CA LYS A 76 0.56 4.06 16.92
C LYS A 76 0.81 3.95 15.40
N PRO A 77 -0.25 3.89 14.57
CA PRO A 77 -0.10 3.86 13.14
C PRO A 77 0.71 5.05 12.62
N LYS A 78 1.63 4.79 11.70
CA LYS A 78 2.48 5.80 11.07
C LYS A 78 1.85 6.26 9.76
N VAL A 79 2.08 7.51 9.41
CA VAL A 79 1.72 8.06 8.11
C VAL A 79 2.81 7.65 7.12
N ALA A 80 2.41 7.06 5.99
CA ALA A 80 3.33 6.71 4.91
C ALA A 80 2.85 7.32 3.59
N SER A 81 3.83 7.69 2.76
CA SER A 81 3.58 7.98 1.35
C SER A 81 3.47 6.64 0.62
N TYR A 82 2.46 6.51 -0.24
CA TYR A 82 2.32 5.34 -1.09
C TYR A 82 2.50 5.75 -2.56
N PRO A 83 3.06 4.88 -3.42
CA PRO A 83 3.37 5.27 -4.78
C PRO A 83 2.11 5.68 -5.52
N PHE A 84 2.24 6.70 -6.37
CA PHE A 84 1.17 7.10 -7.28
C PHE A 84 -0.11 7.53 -6.56
N THR A 85 -0.01 8.05 -5.34
CA THR A 85 -1.12 8.68 -4.63
C THR A 85 -0.67 9.97 -3.96
N THR A 86 -1.52 11.00 -4.00
CA THR A 86 -1.35 12.21 -3.19
C THR A 86 -1.91 12.03 -1.78
N GLN A 87 -2.62 10.93 -1.54
CA GLN A 87 -3.20 10.62 -0.24
C GLN A 87 -2.20 9.84 0.59
N THR A 88 -2.09 10.25 1.84
CA THR A 88 -1.33 9.54 2.85
C THR A 88 -2.09 8.28 3.27
N ILE A 89 -1.38 7.16 3.35
CA ILE A 89 -1.91 5.94 3.94
C ILE A 89 -1.44 5.85 5.40
N TYR A 90 -2.20 5.14 6.22
CA TYR A 90 -1.77 4.83 7.58
C TYR A 90 -1.33 3.37 7.64
N VAL A 91 -0.14 3.16 8.17
CA VAL A 91 0.46 1.83 8.31
C VAL A 91 0.59 1.50 9.79
N GLY A 92 -0.06 0.42 10.20
CA GLY A 92 0.06 -0.19 11.52
C GLY A 92 0.76 -1.54 11.43
N HIS A 93 1.12 -2.08 12.60
CA HIS A 93 1.73 -3.39 12.72
C HIS A 93 1.09 -4.17 13.85
N MET A 94 0.93 -5.47 13.65
CA MET A 94 0.51 -6.41 14.68
C MET A 94 1.45 -7.61 14.67
N GLU A 95 1.71 -8.19 15.84
CA GLU A 95 2.59 -9.34 16.00
C GLU A 95 1.79 -10.51 16.58
N ARG A 96 1.86 -11.68 15.96
CA ARG A 96 1.20 -12.88 16.48
C ARG A 96 2.17 -14.05 16.53
N VAL A 97 1.98 -14.91 17.53
CA VAL A 97 2.77 -16.13 17.66
C VAL A 97 1.99 -17.26 16.98
N LEU A 98 2.57 -17.83 15.93
CA LEU A 98 2.05 -18.99 15.22
C LEU A 98 3.12 -20.08 15.28
N ASN A 99 2.78 -21.29 15.76
CA ASN A 99 3.73 -22.41 15.87
C ASN A 99 5.04 -22.05 16.58
N HIS A 100 4.96 -21.26 17.67
CA HIS A 100 6.12 -20.73 18.42
C HIS A 100 7.00 -19.72 17.67
N VAL A 101 6.63 -19.31 16.46
CA VAL A 101 7.30 -18.29 15.67
C VAL A 101 6.51 -16.98 15.74
N LYS A 102 7.22 -15.88 15.93
CA LYS A 102 6.63 -14.54 15.97
C LYS A 102 6.54 -13.98 14.55
N ILE A 103 5.32 -13.84 14.04
CA ILE A 103 5.03 -13.30 12.72
C ILE A 103 4.53 -11.86 12.87
N ARG A 104 5.07 -10.97 12.04
CA ARG A 104 4.63 -9.57 11.92
C ARG A 104 3.68 -9.45 10.75
N TYR A 105 2.58 -8.74 10.96
CA TYR A 105 1.64 -8.40 9.90
C TYR A 105 1.59 -6.88 9.74
N GLN A 106 1.51 -6.43 8.50
CA GLN A 106 1.28 -5.04 8.15
C GLN A 106 -0.22 -4.79 8.01
N LEU A 107 -0.68 -3.67 8.57
CA LEU A 107 -2.06 -3.22 8.45
C LEU A 107 -2.05 -1.89 7.68
N ILE A 108 -2.76 -1.80 6.57
CA ILE A 108 -2.84 -0.58 5.76
C ILE A 108 -4.27 -0.05 5.77
N ASP A 109 -4.45 1.19 6.23
CA ASP A 109 -5.67 1.96 5.95
C ASP A 109 -5.47 2.76 4.66
N THR A 110 -6.48 2.70 3.79
CA THR A 110 -6.44 3.18 2.41
C THR A 110 -7.44 4.32 2.16
N PRO A 111 -7.38 5.44 2.94
CA PRO A 111 -8.27 6.57 2.72
C PRO A 111 -8.09 7.11 1.30
N GLY A 112 -9.20 7.41 0.64
CA GLY A 112 -9.27 7.84 -0.76
C GLY A 112 -8.92 6.81 -1.82
N LEU A 113 -8.33 5.68 -1.42
CA LEU A 113 -7.85 4.63 -2.30
C LEU A 113 -8.76 3.40 -2.35
N LEU A 114 -9.57 3.08 -1.36
CA LEU A 114 -10.56 1.99 -1.48
C LEU A 114 -11.91 2.36 -0.87
N ASP A 115 -12.28 3.63 -1.01
CA ASP A 115 -13.45 4.23 -0.37
C ASP A 115 -14.42 4.94 -1.33
N ARG A 116 -14.09 5.00 -2.63
CA ARG A 116 -14.93 5.57 -3.69
C ARG A 116 -14.84 4.84 -5.03
N PRO A 117 -15.83 5.01 -5.95
CA PRO A 117 -15.85 4.42 -7.29
C PRO A 117 -14.57 4.62 -8.12
N LEU A 118 -14.20 3.62 -8.93
CA LEU A 118 -13.06 3.69 -9.86
C LEU A 118 -13.25 4.70 -11.01
N SER A 119 -14.51 4.93 -11.42
CA SER A 119 -14.85 5.88 -12.48
C SER A 119 -14.46 7.31 -12.11
N GLU A 120 -14.39 7.61 -10.82
CA GLU A 120 -14.06 8.92 -10.27
C GLU A 120 -12.57 9.10 -10.03
N ARG A 121 -11.73 8.17 -10.52
CA ARG A 121 -10.29 8.14 -10.23
C ARG A 121 -9.43 8.44 -11.43
N ASN A 122 -8.36 9.17 -11.18
CA ASN A 122 -7.37 9.49 -12.20
C ASN A 122 -6.48 8.26 -12.51
N LYS A 123 -5.67 8.35 -13.59
CA LYS A 123 -4.79 7.25 -14.01
C LYS A 123 -3.75 6.87 -12.94
N ILE A 124 -3.30 7.86 -12.17
CA ILE A 124 -2.28 7.74 -11.12
C ILE A 124 -2.83 6.93 -9.94
N GLU A 125 -4.03 7.25 -9.45
CA GLU A 125 -4.72 6.50 -8.40
C GLU A 125 -5.04 5.06 -8.83
N LYS A 126 -5.34 4.81 -10.11
CA LYS A 126 -5.53 3.45 -10.62
C LYS A 126 -4.25 2.63 -10.54
N GLN A 127 -3.08 3.24 -10.78
CA GLN A 127 -1.78 2.59 -10.60
C GLN A 127 -1.50 2.29 -9.12
N ALA A 128 -1.83 3.22 -8.21
CA ALA A 128 -1.70 2.98 -6.76
C ALA A 128 -2.54 1.77 -6.32
N ILE A 129 -3.77 1.66 -6.80
CA ILE A 129 -4.61 0.48 -6.49
C ILE A 129 -4.02 -0.80 -7.09
N ALA A 130 -3.54 -0.75 -8.34
CA ALA A 130 -2.90 -1.90 -8.96
C ALA A 130 -1.68 -2.36 -8.14
N ALA A 131 -0.86 -1.44 -7.63
CA ALA A 131 0.22 -1.79 -6.71
C ALA A 131 -0.32 -2.47 -5.44
N LEU A 132 -1.41 -1.97 -4.84
CA LEU A 132 -2.05 -2.62 -3.69
C LEU A 132 -2.55 -4.04 -4.02
N THR A 133 -2.96 -4.34 -5.26
CA THR A 133 -3.39 -5.71 -5.63
C THR A 133 -2.27 -6.73 -5.55
N HIS A 134 -1.01 -6.31 -5.67
CA HIS A 134 0.15 -7.18 -5.54
C HIS A 134 0.70 -7.27 -4.12
N LEU A 135 0.33 -6.34 -3.24
CA LEU A 135 0.76 -6.33 -1.85
C LEU A 135 -0.28 -6.94 -0.90
N ALA A 136 -1.56 -6.89 -1.22
CA ALA A 136 -2.61 -7.30 -0.29
C ALA A 136 -2.75 -8.83 -0.23
N ASP A 137 -2.46 -9.42 0.92
CA ASP A 137 -2.70 -10.84 1.21
C ASP A 137 -4.11 -11.08 1.77
N LEU A 138 -4.70 -10.05 2.37
CA LEU A 138 -6.06 -10.08 2.92
C LEU A 138 -6.70 -8.70 2.87
N ILE A 139 -7.99 -8.64 2.57
CA ILE A 139 -8.78 -7.41 2.69
C ILE A 139 -9.82 -7.55 3.80
N VAL A 140 -9.82 -6.59 4.73
CA VAL A 140 -10.91 -6.39 5.69
C VAL A 140 -11.78 -5.24 5.18
N PHE A 141 -12.97 -5.56 4.69
CA PHE A 141 -13.92 -4.58 4.19
C PHE A 141 -14.92 -4.18 5.28
N VAL A 142 -14.91 -2.90 5.65
CA VAL A 142 -15.74 -2.34 6.72
C VAL A 142 -17.02 -1.73 6.16
N LEU A 143 -18.15 -2.23 6.62
CA LEU A 143 -19.48 -1.69 6.42
C LEU A 143 -19.94 -0.92 7.67
N ASP A 144 -20.72 0.13 7.46
CA ASP A 144 -21.44 0.85 8.50
C ASP A 144 -22.96 0.71 8.26
N PRO A 145 -23.61 -0.28 8.91
CA PRO A 145 -25.06 -0.45 8.82
C PRO A 145 -25.88 0.75 9.28
N THR A 146 -25.33 1.63 10.14
CA THR A 146 -26.07 2.78 10.68
C THR A 146 -26.23 3.89 9.65
N GLU A 147 -25.47 3.85 8.56
CA GLU A 147 -25.40 4.87 7.50
C GLU A 147 -24.98 6.27 8.00
N GLN A 148 -24.53 6.38 9.26
CA GLN A 148 -24.01 7.63 9.84
C GLN A 148 -22.67 8.07 9.20
N CYS A 149 -22.02 7.18 8.44
CA CYS A 149 -20.90 7.53 7.59
C CYS A 149 -21.26 8.47 6.42
N GLY A 150 -22.57 8.69 6.16
CA GLY A 150 -23.08 9.53 5.07
C GLY A 150 -23.36 8.77 3.77
N TYR A 151 -23.28 7.43 3.78
CA TYR A 151 -23.47 6.59 2.61
C TYR A 151 -24.44 5.44 2.89
N SER A 152 -25.34 5.19 1.96
CA SER A 152 -26.34 4.13 2.08
C SER A 152 -25.70 2.74 2.04
N MET A 153 -26.36 1.76 2.65
CA MET A 153 -25.91 0.35 2.59
C MET A 153 -25.89 -0.20 1.17
N LYS A 154 -26.68 0.37 0.25
CA LYS A 154 -26.64 0.01 -1.18
C LYS A 154 -25.32 0.44 -1.82
N GLU A 155 -24.89 1.66 -1.56
CA GLU A 155 -23.61 2.19 -2.06
C GLU A 155 -22.43 1.40 -1.49
N GLN A 156 -22.44 1.18 -0.17
CA GLN A 156 -21.40 0.41 0.52
C GLN A 156 -21.25 -1.01 -0.06
N ARG A 157 -22.38 -1.71 -0.32
CA ARG A 157 -22.36 -3.04 -0.96
C ARG A 157 -21.90 -3.00 -2.42
N ASN A 158 -22.20 -1.94 -3.16
CA ASN A 158 -21.71 -1.78 -4.53
C ASN A 158 -20.20 -1.60 -4.55
N LEU A 159 -19.63 -0.84 -3.61
CA LEU A 159 -18.19 -0.72 -3.46
C LEU A 159 -17.56 -2.07 -3.09
N LEU A 160 -18.14 -2.82 -2.15
CA LEU A 160 -17.67 -4.17 -1.81
C LEU A 160 -17.59 -5.09 -3.04
N LYS A 161 -18.64 -5.11 -3.88
CA LYS A 161 -18.64 -5.91 -5.13
C LYS A 161 -17.50 -5.51 -6.06
N ARG A 162 -17.20 -4.21 -6.15
CA ARG A 162 -16.11 -3.69 -6.98
C ARG A 162 -14.75 -4.09 -6.42
N VAL A 163 -14.55 -3.96 -5.10
CA VAL A 163 -13.30 -4.39 -4.44
C VAL A 163 -13.08 -5.90 -4.66
N LYS A 164 -14.09 -6.74 -4.45
CA LYS A 164 -13.98 -8.19 -4.74
C LYS A 164 -13.60 -8.49 -6.20
N LYS A 165 -14.10 -7.68 -7.16
CA LYS A 165 -13.74 -7.84 -8.58
C LYS A 165 -12.31 -7.37 -8.89
N MET A 166 -11.81 -6.38 -8.16
CA MET A 166 -10.47 -5.83 -8.35
C MET A 166 -9.38 -6.72 -7.74
N PHE A 167 -9.72 -7.43 -6.68
CA PHE A 167 -8.82 -8.33 -5.96
C PHE A 167 -9.35 -9.77 -6.05
N PRO A 168 -9.39 -10.38 -7.24
CA PRO A 168 -10.02 -11.69 -7.44
C PRO A 168 -9.32 -12.82 -6.68
N ASN A 169 -8.03 -12.67 -6.41
CA ASN A 169 -7.19 -13.68 -5.76
C ASN A 169 -6.90 -13.35 -4.29
N VAL A 170 -7.46 -12.26 -3.76
CA VAL A 170 -7.22 -11.85 -2.37
C VAL A 170 -8.49 -12.14 -1.55
N PRO A 171 -8.41 -12.90 -0.46
CA PRO A 171 -9.55 -13.13 0.41
C PRO A 171 -10.10 -11.81 0.96
N VAL A 172 -11.43 -11.72 1.05
CA VAL A 172 -12.13 -10.53 1.55
C VAL A 172 -13.03 -10.89 2.73
N ILE A 173 -12.62 -10.50 3.94
CA ILE A 173 -13.44 -10.58 5.15
C ILE A 173 -14.30 -9.31 5.22
N VAL A 174 -15.61 -9.49 5.38
CA VAL A 174 -16.56 -8.37 5.49
C VAL A 174 -17.01 -8.24 6.93
N VAL A 175 -16.90 -7.02 7.48
CA VAL A 175 -17.29 -6.70 8.85
C VAL A 175 -18.29 -5.55 8.88
N GLU A 176 -19.22 -5.60 9.83
CA GLU A 176 -20.18 -4.53 10.13
C GLU A 176 -19.75 -3.81 11.41
N ASN A 177 -19.27 -2.57 11.29
CA ASN A 177 -18.86 -1.74 12.41
C ASN A 177 -20.04 -0.99 13.05
N LYS A 178 -19.79 -0.30 14.16
CA LYS A 178 -20.79 0.45 14.95
C LYS A 178 -21.91 -0.44 15.50
N SER A 179 -21.58 -1.70 15.80
CA SER A 179 -22.52 -2.65 16.39
C SER A 179 -22.94 -2.31 17.83
N ASP A 180 -22.31 -1.33 18.47
CA ASP A 180 -22.78 -0.69 19.69
C ASP A 180 -24.04 0.16 19.48
N ILE A 181 -24.20 0.73 18.27
CA ILE A 181 -25.36 1.55 17.90
C ILE A 181 -26.45 0.69 17.24
N MET A 182 -26.07 -0.18 16.30
CA MET A 182 -27.05 -0.98 15.58
C MET A 182 -26.55 -2.39 15.28
N ARG A 183 -27.35 -3.39 15.65
CA ARG A 183 -27.15 -4.80 15.29
C ARG A 183 -28.34 -5.28 14.48
N ARG A 184 -28.10 -5.65 13.22
CA ARG A 184 -29.10 -6.31 12.37
C ARG A 184 -28.69 -7.77 12.16
N ARG A 185 -29.66 -8.64 11.87
CA ARG A 185 -29.35 -10.02 11.46
C ARG A 185 -28.70 -9.98 10.08
N SER A 186 -27.44 -10.38 10.01
CA SER A 186 -26.62 -10.38 8.80
C SER A 186 -25.59 -11.51 8.87
N PRO A 187 -25.11 -12.03 7.73
CA PRO A 187 -24.06 -13.06 7.70
C PRO A 187 -22.67 -12.51 8.03
N TYR A 188 -22.52 -11.19 8.18
CA TYR A 188 -21.23 -10.55 8.41
C TYR A 188 -20.90 -10.48 9.91
N LEU A 189 -19.60 -10.54 10.19
CA LEU A 189 -19.08 -10.39 11.54
C LEU A 189 -19.37 -8.96 12.03
N LYS A 190 -19.90 -8.83 13.24
CA LYS A 190 -20.25 -7.55 13.84
C LYS A 190 -19.12 -7.11 14.75
N ILE A 191 -18.64 -5.90 14.54
CA ILE A 191 -17.57 -5.32 15.35
C ILE A 191 -18.00 -3.96 15.89
N SER A 192 -17.35 -3.51 16.95
CA SER A 192 -17.45 -2.13 17.42
C SER A 192 -16.05 -1.66 17.79
N CYS A 193 -15.52 -0.72 17.01
CA CYS A 193 -14.23 -0.10 17.32
C CYS A 193 -14.29 0.77 18.58
N VAL A 194 -15.48 1.10 19.09
CA VAL A 194 -15.66 1.88 20.33
C VAL A 194 -15.56 0.98 21.56
N THR A 195 -16.23 -0.18 21.52
CA THR A 195 -16.32 -1.10 22.68
C THR A 195 -15.31 -2.25 22.63
N GLY A 196 -14.70 -2.50 21.47
CA GLY A 196 -13.85 -3.67 21.23
C GLY A 196 -14.63 -4.96 20.93
N TYR A 197 -15.96 -4.91 20.91
CA TYR A 197 -16.79 -6.08 20.59
C TYR A 197 -16.43 -6.66 19.21
N GLY A 198 -16.30 -7.99 19.11
CA GLY A 198 -16.03 -8.72 17.87
C GLY A 198 -14.62 -8.56 17.30
N ILE A 199 -13.75 -7.73 17.91
CA ILE A 199 -12.35 -7.56 17.46
C ILE A 199 -11.52 -8.85 17.65
N PRO A 200 -11.63 -9.60 18.77
CA PRO A 200 -10.94 -10.88 18.90
C PRO A 200 -11.37 -11.92 17.86
N ASP A 201 -12.67 -11.99 17.56
CA ASP A 201 -13.21 -12.90 16.52
C ASP A 201 -12.73 -12.51 15.13
N LEU A 202 -12.63 -11.20 14.85
CA LEU A 202 -12.07 -10.69 13.61
C LEU A 202 -10.60 -11.09 13.46
N ILE A 203 -9.78 -10.89 14.51
CA ILE A 203 -8.38 -11.29 14.50
C ILE A 203 -8.26 -12.79 14.23
N LYS A 204 -9.04 -13.63 14.93
CA LYS A 204 -9.03 -15.08 14.71
C LYS A 204 -9.33 -15.42 13.25
N ARG A 205 -10.38 -14.84 12.68
CA ARG A 205 -10.75 -15.07 11.28
C ARG A 205 -9.69 -14.59 10.29
N MET A 206 -9.04 -13.46 10.57
CA MET A 206 -7.93 -12.96 9.75
C MET A 206 -6.76 -13.95 9.72
N MET A 207 -6.38 -14.50 10.87
CA MET A 207 -5.29 -15.48 10.96
C MET A 207 -5.66 -16.80 10.24
N GLU A 208 -6.92 -17.23 10.35
CA GLU A 208 -7.40 -18.44 9.66
C GLU A 208 -7.32 -18.31 8.13
N GLU A 209 -7.70 -17.16 7.58
CA GLU A 209 -7.64 -16.92 6.13
C GLU A 209 -6.18 -16.77 5.65
N LEU A 210 -5.33 -16.03 6.37
CA LEU A 210 -3.92 -15.85 5.99
C LEU A 210 -3.13 -17.16 6.03
N ASN A 211 -3.41 -18.05 6.99
CA ASN A 211 -2.77 -19.37 7.05
C ASN A 211 -3.20 -20.33 5.93
N GLN A 212 -4.36 -20.10 5.31
CA GLN A 212 -4.82 -20.90 4.17
C GLN A 212 -4.16 -20.47 2.87
N SER A 213 -3.79 -19.18 2.76
CA SER A 213 -3.09 -18.62 1.60
C SER A 213 -1.66 -19.12 1.43
N GLU A 214 -1.03 -19.65 2.49
CA GLU A 214 0.33 -20.23 2.47
C GLU A 214 0.36 -21.72 2.05
N ARG A 215 -0.79 -22.33 1.72
CA ARG A 215 -0.90 -23.72 1.23
C ARG A 215 -1.24 -23.79 -0.25
#